data_AF-A0A4Y9NX90-F1
#
_entry.id   AF-A0A4Y9NX90-F1
#
_cell.length_a   1.000
_cell.length_b   1.000
_cell.length_c   1.000
_cell.angle_alpha   90.00
_cell.angle_beta   90.00
_cell.angle_gamma   90.00
#
_symmetry.space_group_name_H-M   'P 1'
#
loop_
_entity.id
_entity.type
_entity.pdbx_description
1 polymer ?
#
loop_
_entity_poly.entity_id
_entity_poly.type
_entity_poly.pdbx_seq_one_letter_code
_entity_poly.pdbx_strand_id
1 'polypeptide(L)'
;MTAPDPRLPLEWISPAGDRTPGGRVRYRGSLAASDRPLHLHLGFDGSPPPFRDVVLEREDDGSWTAEIPDTDGHVLLDCAVSASPDYWDNNAGANYRLWVGLDPVDAHVHARSPGLDPMGLDSLRIALASGGMTHGLVSWQDNDFVDRATRGLPWLTRLVWVSPGGPGVDDVRRRLTGGAVGLKLHPSYDEYPADAPGLDPFLEVAAEAGVPVAVHTAPGPSDPDLIRRLADRFPQVPFVLYHTFLGHPEGRRRAARHAQEMPNLHLETSWCRSEEVRRLIDEVGAGRVLFGSDAAVDGPVHFVRSPPNIEMTENYNQSLLRLARQLPAETLRALLEDNTRRLFGLAAPERPEQAPEDVRALFADALAMAGSVIAAVGPGDLERPTACAGWDVRDVLGHLVATVRQAEQVARGAGPPRAGVARLERRDRWGPTFDAAARKARLAWADGAPVPADVRVPWGLVPAPVALAGFVLELVAHTHDVAGSIGRTELLDDRLGTAALGIAERFLPAALRSDGAAFAGPVQVPPTAGVYARLAAFLGRAQR
;
A
#
# COMPACT_ATOMS: atom_id res chain seq x y z
N MET A 1 -31.48 -1.09 -28.82
CA MET A 1 -30.11 -1.05 -28.27
C MET A 1 -30.09 -1.96 -27.06
N THR A 2 -29.24 -2.98 -27.06
CA THR A 2 -28.92 -3.77 -25.87
C THR A 2 -28.38 -2.84 -24.79
N ALA A 3 -28.72 -3.09 -23.52
CA ALA A 3 -28.11 -2.35 -22.42
C ALA A 3 -26.58 -2.51 -22.50
N PRO A 4 -25.79 -1.44 -22.27
CA PRO A 4 -24.34 -1.56 -22.25
C PRO A 4 -23.91 -2.58 -21.18
N ASP A 5 -22.88 -3.36 -21.48
CA ASP A 5 -22.28 -4.28 -20.51
C ASP A 5 -21.90 -3.51 -19.24
N PRO A 6 -22.33 -3.96 -18.04
CA PRO A 6 -22.04 -3.27 -16.79
C PRO A 6 -20.55 -3.29 -16.41
N ARG A 7 -19.72 -4.12 -17.05
CA ARG A 7 -18.29 -4.24 -16.76
C ARG A 7 -17.45 -3.28 -17.60
N LEU A 8 -16.17 -3.17 -17.24
CA LEU A 8 -15.21 -2.38 -18.00
C LEU A 8 -14.92 -3.06 -19.36
N PRO A 9 -14.65 -2.29 -20.44
CA PRO A 9 -14.45 -2.85 -21.77
C PRO A 9 -13.21 -3.74 -21.90
N LEU A 10 -12.17 -3.51 -21.10
CA LEU A 10 -10.98 -4.35 -21.00
C LEU A 10 -10.64 -4.49 -19.51
N GLU A 11 -10.62 -5.72 -19.00
CA GLU A 11 -10.37 -6.01 -17.59
C GLU A 11 -9.48 -7.25 -17.42
N TRP A 12 -8.75 -7.33 -16.32
CA TRP A 12 -8.12 -8.57 -15.89
C TRP A 12 -9.19 -9.57 -15.43
N ILE A 13 -9.06 -10.83 -15.85
CA ILE A 13 -9.80 -11.95 -15.27
C ILE A 13 -8.97 -12.60 -14.16
N SER A 14 -7.64 -12.61 -14.30
CA SER A 14 -6.74 -13.12 -13.28
C SER A 14 -6.79 -12.27 -12.01
N PRO A 15 -6.78 -12.90 -10.82
CA PRO A 15 -6.57 -12.25 -9.53
C PRO A 15 -5.33 -11.35 -9.53
N ALA A 16 -5.33 -10.28 -8.72
CA ALA A 16 -4.24 -9.31 -8.71
C ALA A 16 -2.88 -9.94 -8.38
N GLY A 17 -2.85 -10.96 -7.51
CA GLY A 17 -1.61 -11.66 -7.18
C GLY A 17 -1.12 -12.65 -8.24
N ASP A 18 -1.97 -13.00 -9.20
CA ASP A 18 -1.62 -13.88 -10.33
C ASP A 18 -1.22 -13.09 -11.57
N ARG A 19 -1.32 -11.75 -11.53
CA ARG A 19 -0.95 -10.84 -12.63
C ARG A 19 0.57 -10.68 -12.77
N THR A 20 1.38 -11.60 -12.25
CA THR A 20 2.85 -11.55 -12.31
C THR A 20 3.41 -12.96 -12.60
N PRO A 21 4.24 -13.15 -13.65
CA PRO A 21 4.72 -12.13 -14.58
C PRO A 21 3.75 -11.78 -15.72
N GLY A 22 2.61 -12.46 -15.85
CA GLY A 22 1.60 -12.23 -16.90
C GLY A 22 0.19 -12.39 -16.32
N GLY A 23 -0.80 -12.72 -17.13
CA GLY A 23 -2.16 -13.01 -16.64
C GLY A 23 -3.20 -12.96 -17.75
N ARG A 24 -4.46 -13.24 -17.45
CA ARG A 24 -5.51 -13.29 -18.47
C ARG A 24 -6.39 -12.06 -18.43
N VAL A 25 -6.71 -11.51 -19.60
CA VAL A 25 -7.62 -10.37 -19.77
C VAL A 25 -8.87 -10.75 -20.55
N ARG A 26 -9.91 -9.94 -20.41
CA ARG A 26 -11.14 -10.01 -21.20
C ARG A 26 -11.47 -8.66 -21.82
N TYR A 27 -11.84 -8.70 -23.10
CA TYR A 27 -12.28 -7.57 -23.89
C TYR A 27 -13.76 -7.72 -24.28
N ARG A 28 -14.50 -6.61 -24.13
CA ARG A 28 -15.93 -6.44 -24.43
C ARG A 28 -16.23 -5.07 -25.07
N GLY A 29 -15.21 -4.42 -25.61
CA GLY A 29 -15.33 -3.09 -26.18
C GLY A 29 -16.05 -3.04 -27.54
N SER A 30 -15.85 -1.95 -28.26
CA SER A 30 -16.59 -1.63 -29.49
C SER A 30 -16.37 -2.64 -30.63
N LEU A 31 -15.27 -3.39 -30.62
CA LEU A 31 -14.94 -4.43 -31.59
C LEU A 31 -15.39 -5.83 -31.18
N ALA A 32 -16.02 -6.02 -30.02
CA ALA A 32 -16.39 -7.36 -29.54
C ALA A 32 -17.31 -8.13 -30.52
N ALA A 33 -18.14 -7.40 -31.28
CA ALA A 33 -19.01 -7.96 -32.31
C ALA A 33 -18.31 -8.23 -33.66
N SER A 34 -16.99 -8.00 -33.76
CA SER A 34 -16.24 -8.24 -34.99
C SER A 34 -16.26 -9.72 -35.40
N ASP A 35 -16.34 -9.94 -36.71
CA ASP A 35 -16.19 -11.23 -37.37
C ASP A 35 -14.72 -11.55 -37.73
N ARG A 36 -13.81 -10.60 -37.50
CA ARG A 36 -12.37 -10.73 -37.75
C ARG A 36 -11.61 -11.15 -36.49
N PRO A 37 -10.44 -11.79 -36.64
CA PRO A 37 -9.53 -11.97 -35.51
C PRO A 37 -9.16 -10.63 -34.89
N LEU A 38 -9.16 -10.57 -33.56
CA LEU A 38 -8.74 -9.39 -32.82
C LEU A 38 -7.33 -9.59 -32.25
N HIS A 39 -6.56 -8.51 -32.19
CA HIS A 39 -5.24 -8.45 -31.58
C HIS A 39 -5.22 -7.37 -30.50
N LEU A 40 -4.69 -7.73 -29.34
CA LEU A 40 -4.41 -6.80 -28.25
C LEU A 40 -3.00 -6.29 -28.45
N HIS A 41 -2.91 -5.01 -28.78
CA HIS A 41 -1.66 -4.29 -28.99
C HIS A 41 -1.19 -3.69 -27.67
N LEU A 42 0.02 -4.07 -27.25
CA LEU A 42 0.59 -3.74 -25.95
C LEU A 42 1.81 -2.83 -26.09
N GLY A 43 1.76 -1.68 -25.43
CA GLY A 43 2.90 -0.89 -25.01
C GLY A 43 3.16 -1.05 -23.52
N PHE A 44 4.36 -0.66 -23.08
CA PHE A 44 4.85 -0.95 -21.72
C PHE A 44 5.38 0.30 -21.03
N ASP A 45 4.85 0.61 -19.85
CA ASP A 45 5.26 1.73 -19.00
C ASP A 45 5.39 3.07 -19.73
N GLY A 46 4.55 3.34 -20.74
CA GLY A 46 4.63 4.54 -21.58
C GLY A 46 5.86 4.61 -22.50
N SER A 47 6.53 3.50 -22.77
CA SER A 47 7.71 3.41 -23.65
C SER A 47 7.34 3.40 -25.13
N PRO A 48 8.21 3.92 -26.02
CA PRO A 48 8.06 3.76 -27.47
C PRO A 48 8.27 2.27 -27.88
N PRO A 49 8.10 1.91 -29.17
CA PRO A 49 8.31 0.55 -29.66
C PRO A 49 9.62 -0.11 -29.18
N PRO A 50 9.68 -1.45 -29.08
CA PRO A 50 8.74 -2.40 -29.71
C PRO A 50 7.44 -2.58 -28.93
N PHE A 51 6.34 -2.64 -29.68
CA PHE A 51 5.04 -3.06 -29.18
C PHE A 51 4.87 -4.57 -29.37
N ARG A 52 3.95 -5.16 -28.61
CA ARG A 52 3.64 -6.59 -28.70
C ARG A 52 2.17 -6.80 -29.05
N ASP A 53 1.92 -7.61 -30.07
CA ASP A 53 0.58 -8.04 -30.42
C ASP A 53 0.29 -9.41 -29.84
N VAL A 54 -0.84 -9.53 -29.15
CA VAL A 54 -1.37 -10.77 -28.58
C VAL A 54 -2.69 -11.09 -29.25
N VAL A 55 -2.83 -12.29 -29.82
CA VAL A 55 -4.08 -12.72 -30.45
C VAL A 55 -5.14 -12.91 -29.36
N LEU A 56 -6.35 -12.38 -29.58
CA LEU A 56 -7.50 -12.68 -28.71
C LEU A 56 -8.28 -13.90 -29.23
N GLU A 57 -8.81 -14.66 -28.29
CA GLU A 57 -9.68 -15.82 -28.51
C GLU A 57 -11.13 -15.42 -28.22
N ARG A 58 -12.05 -15.80 -29.11
CA ARG A 58 -13.47 -15.50 -28.96
C ARG A 58 -14.13 -16.49 -28.01
N GLU A 59 -14.91 -15.98 -27.06
CA GLU A 59 -15.66 -16.76 -26.08
C GLU A 59 -17.14 -16.92 -26.49
N ASP A 60 -17.81 -17.92 -25.90
CA ASP A 60 -19.23 -18.23 -26.17
C ASP A 60 -20.18 -17.09 -25.79
N ASP A 61 -19.81 -16.25 -24.82
CA ASP A 61 -20.58 -15.08 -24.40
C ASP A 61 -20.41 -13.86 -25.33
N GLY A 62 -19.64 -13.99 -26.40
CA GLY A 62 -19.32 -12.93 -27.36
C GLY A 62 -18.20 -11.99 -26.91
N SER A 63 -17.61 -12.21 -25.73
CA SER A 63 -16.38 -11.53 -25.32
C SER A 63 -15.14 -12.17 -25.98
N TRP A 64 -14.00 -11.53 -25.77
CA TRP A 64 -12.71 -12.02 -26.24
C TRP A 64 -11.72 -12.09 -25.09
N THR A 65 -10.88 -13.12 -25.01
CA THR A 65 -9.84 -13.22 -23.98
C THR A 65 -8.46 -13.36 -24.57
N ALA A 66 -7.45 -13.00 -23.79
CA ALA A 66 -6.05 -13.20 -24.16
C ALA A 66 -5.22 -13.51 -22.92
N GLU A 67 -4.25 -14.41 -23.08
CA GLU A 67 -3.16 -14.58 -22.13
C GLU A 67 -2.10 -13.50 -22.38
N ILE A 68 -1.95 -12.61 -21.41
CA ILE A 68 -0.87 -11.65 -21.37
C ILE A 68 0.40 -12.43 -20.99
N PRO A 69 1.39 -12.44 -21.89
CA PRO A 69 2.66 -13.12 -21.64
C PRO A 69 3.46 -12.40 -20.55
N ASP A 70 4.61 -12.99 -20.16
CA ASP A 70 5.55 -12.34 -19.25
C ASP A 70 5.78 -10.87 -19.65
N THR A 71 5.52 -9.97 -18.69
CA THR A 71 5.63 -8.53 -18.86
C THR A 71 7.05 -8.02 -18.63
N ASP A 72 8.04 -8.90 -18.45
CA ASP A 72 9.46 -8.57 -18.28
C ASP A 72 9.71 -7.54 -17.15
N GLY A 73 8.88 -7.60 -16.10
CA GLY A 73 8.94 -6.69 -14.95
C GLY A 73 8.26 -5.33 -15.16
N HIS A 74 7.63 -5.10 -16.32
CA HIS A 74 6.78 -3.92 -16.54
C HIS A 74 5.55 -3.94 -15.64
N VAL A 75 5.17 -2.76 -15.12
CA VAL A 75 4.11 -2.60 -14.11
C VAL A 75 2.81 -2.06 -14.70
N LEU A 76 2.88 -1.46 -15.89
CA LEU A 76 1.75 -0.87 -16.59
C LEU A 76 1.76 -1.23 -18.08
N LEU A 77 0.60 -1.65 -18.59
CA LEU A 77 0.38 -1.94 -20.00
C LEU A 77 -0.49 -0.83 -20.60
N ASP A 78 -0.03 -0.23 -21.70
CA ASP A 78 -0.81 0.67 -22.55
C ASP A 78 -1.42 -0.16 -23.69
N CYS A 79 -2.74 -0.23 -23.75
CA CYS A 79 -3.46 -1.23 -24.55
C CYS A 79 -4.38 -0.59 -25.60
N ALA A 80 -4.41 -1.18 -26.80
CA ALA A 80 -5.46 -0.95 -27.79
C ALA A 80 -5.83 -2.27 -28.48
N VAL A 81 -7.06 -2.41 -28.96
CA VAL A 81 -7.49 -3.62 -29.67
C VAL A 81 -7.62 -3.30 -31.15
N SER A 82 -7.08 -4.15 -32.03
CA SER A 82 -7.16 -3.98 -33.48
C SER A 82 -7.79 -5.20 -34.13
N ALA A 83 -8.54 -4.98 -35.21
CA ALA A 83 -8.97 -6.05 -36.13
C ALA A 83 -8.22 -6.00 -37.46
N SER A 84 -7.50 -4.90 -37.72
CA SER A 84 -6.63 -4.66 -38.88
C SER A 84 -5.83 -3.37 -38.63
N PRO A 85 -4.77 -3.07 -39.42
CA PRO A 85 -3.96 -1.86 -39.24
C PRO A 85 -4.72 -0.53 -39.25
N ASP A 86 -5.91 -0.47 -39.88
CA ASP A 86 -6.72 0.75 -39.98
C ASP A 86 -7.98 0.72 -39.10
N TYR A 87 -8.19 -0.32 -38.29
CA TYR A 87 -9.42 -0.49 -37.52
C TYR A 87 -9.14 -0.90 -36.08
N TRP A 88 -9.34 0.07 -35.18
CA TRP A 88 -8.89 0.04 -33.79
C TRP A 88 -10.01 0.44 -32.82
N ASP A 89 -10.03 -0.22 -31.68
CA ASP A 89 -10.60 0.29 -30.44
C ASP A 89 -9.47 0.77 -29.54
N ASN A 90 -9.34 2.09 -29.45
CA ASN A 90 -8.38 2.78 -28.61
C ASN A 90 -9.08 3.51 -27.47
N ASN A 91 -10.19 2.97 -26.95
CA ASN A 91 -10.94 3.56 -25.84
C ASN A 91 -11.35 5.02 -26.13
N ALA A 92 -11.97 5.25 -27.29
CA ALA A 92 -12.35 6.58 -27.77
C ALA A 92 -11.19 7.61 -27.80
N GLY A 93 -9.99 7.16 -28.17
CA GLY A 93 -8.79 8.01 -28.28
C GLY A 93 -7.97 8.16 -27.00
N ALA A 94 -8.34 7.49 -25.91
CA ALA A 94 -7.64 7.58 -24.62
C ALA A 94 -6.76 6.36 -24.28
N ASN A 95 -6.74 5.34 -25.15
CA ASN A 95 -6.20 3.99 -24.90
C ASN A 95 -6.73 3.34 -23.61
N TYR A 96 -6.63 2.02 -23.54
CA TYR A 96 -6.85 1.28 -22.30
C TYR A 96 -5.53 1.21 -21.52
N ARG A 97 -5.61 1.07 -20.21
CA ARG A 97 -4.46 0.73 -19.37
C ARG A 97 -4.77 -0.43 -18.45
N LEU A 98 -3.76 -1.25 -18.18
CA LEU A 98 -3.85 -2.38 -17.24
C LEU A 98 -2.64 -2.37 -16.32
N TRP A 99 -2.88 -2.39 -15.01
CA TRP A 99 -1.83 -2.51 -14.02
C TRP A 99 -1.49 -3.97 -13.74
N VAL A 100 -0.21 -4.29 -13.78
CA VAL A 100 0.36 -5.60 -13.46
C VAL A 100 0.51 -5.69 -11.95
N GLY A 101 -0.04 -6.74 -11.33
CA GLY A 101 0.06 -6.93 -9.89
C GLY A 101 -0.76 -5.96 -9.01
N LEU A 102 -1.56 -5.05 -9.57
CA LEU A 102 -2.40 -4.09 -8.82
C LEU A 102 -3.87 -4.18 -9.24
N ASP A 103 -4.76 -3.80 -8.33
CA ASP A 103 -6.21 -3.63 -8.51
C ASP A 103 -6.65 -2.22 -8.09
N PRO A 104 -6.28 -1.17 -8.85
CA PRO A 104 -6.36 0.21 -8.41
C PRO A 104 -7.80 0.70 -8.22
N VAL A 105 -7.97 1.56 -7.21
CA VAL A 105 -9.22 2.24 -6.85
C VAL A 105 -9.02 3.75 -6.93
N ASP A 106 -9.84 4.42 -7.73
CA ASP A 106 -9.95 5.88 -7.71
C ASP A 106 -10.88 6.31 -6.57
N ALA A 107 -10.32 6.92 -5.51
CA ALA A 107 -11.09 7.31 -4.33
C ALA A 107 -12.00 8.51 -4.57
N HIS A 108 -11.92 9.19 -5.71
CA HIS A 108 -12.66 10.41 -5.94
C HIS A 108 -13.09 10.58 -7.40
N VAL A 109 -14.35 10.23 -7.70
CA VAL A 109 -14.95 10.45 -9.02
C VAL A 109 -16.38 11.01 -8.95
N HIS A 110 -16.85 11.49 -10.10
CA HIS A 110 -18.11 12.19 -10.30
C HIS A 110 -18.83 11.70 -11.56
N ALA A 111 -20.13 11.52 -11.41
CA ALA A 111 -21.06 11.34 -12.52
C ALA A 111 -22.37 12.09 -12.21
N ARG A 112 -22.84 12.89 -13.18
CA ARG A 112 -24.07 13.70 -13.10
C ARG A 112 -25.04 13.47 -14.25
N SER A 113 -24.60 12.78 -15.29
CA SER A 113 -25.40 12.42 -16.47
C SER A 113 -24.94 11.07 -17.02
N PRO A 114 -25.70 10.39 -17.88
CA PRO A 114 -25.28 9.08 -18.40
C PRO A 114 -24.24 9.16 -19.55
N GLY A 115 -24.19 10.26 -20.29
CA GLY A 115 -23.50 10.32 -21.59
C GLY A 115 -22.01 10.63 -21.58
N LEU A 116 -21.52 11.19 -22.70
CA LEU A 116 -20.12 11.52 -22.97
C LEU A 116 -19.72 12.96 -22.62
N ASP A 117 -20.60 13.70 -21.96
CA ASP A 117 -20.30 15.05 -21.47
C ASP A 117 -19.31 15.01 -20.29
N PRO A 118 -18.70 16.15 -19.93
CA PRO A 118 -18.02 16.31 -18.65
C PRO A 118 -18.88 15.84 -17.46
N MET A 119 -18.32 14.95 -16.65
CA MET A 119 -18.98 14.20 -15.57
C MET A 119 -20.14 13.31 -16.05
N GLY A 120 -20.09 12.82 -17.28
CA GLY A 120 -20.98 11.76 -17.76
C GLY A 120 -20.50 10.37 -17.35
N LEU A 121 -21.42 9.41 -17.18
CA LEU A 121 -21.10 8.04 -16.78
C LEU A 121 -20.29 7.31 -17.86
N ASP A 122 -20.62 7.49 -19.15
CA ASP A 122 -19.81 6.95 -20.24
C ASP A 122 -18.43 7.60 -20.30
N SER A 123 -18.33 8.92 -20.05
CA SER A 123 -17.05 9.61 -19.91
C SER A 123 -16.21 9.03 -18.76
N LEU A 124 -16.84 8.76 -17.62
CA LEU A 124 -16.18 8.19 -16.45
C LEU A 124 -15.63 6.79 -16.76
N ARG A 125 -16.41 5.94 -17.43
CA ARG A 125 -15.96 4.61 -17.85
C ARG A 125 -14.72 4.69 -18.76
N ILE A 126 -14.72 5.60 -19.74
CA ILE A 126 -13.57 5.79 -20.64
C ILE A 126 -12.36 6.31 -19.86
N ALA A 127 -12.56 7.30 -18.98
CA ALA A 127 -11.51 7.90 -18.18
C ALA A 127 -10.85 6.86 -17.24
N LEU A 128 -11.63 6.08 -16.49
CA LEU A 128 -11.10 5.05 -15.60
C LEU A 128 -10.36 3.95 -16.36
N ALA A 129 -10.92 3.50 -17.49
CA ALA A 129 -10.26 2.52 -18.35
C ALA A 129 -8.93 3.05 -18.93
N SER A 130 -8.82 4.36 -19.18
CA SER A 130 -7.58 5.01 -19.61
C SER A 130 -6.57 5.18 -18.48
N GLY A 131 -7.01 5.32 -17.23
CA GLY A 131 -6.15 5.31 -16.04
C GLY A 131 -5.73 3.92 -15.59
N GLY A 132 -6.40 2.88 -16.08
CA GLY A 132 -6.28 1.51 -15.59
C GLY A 132 -6.92 1.30 -14.20
N MET A 133 -7.86 2.17 -13.84
CA MET A 133 -8.60 2.06 -12.58
C MET A 133 -9.64 0.95 -12.70
N THR A 134 -9.60 0.01 -11.75
CA THR A 134 -10.52 -1.13 -11.71
C THR A 134 -11.80 -0.80 -10.96
N HIS A 135 -11.75 0.23 -10.10
CA HIS A 135 -12.85 0.63 -9.24
C HIS A 135 -12.84 2.14 -9.00
N GLY A 136 -14.01 2.74 -8.75
CA GLY A 136 -14.14 4.16 -8.41
C GLY A 136 -15.12 4.41 -7.26
N LEU A 137 -14.87 5.46 -6.47
CA LEU A 137 -15.80 5.99 -5.47
C LEU A 137 -16.51 7.24 -6.01
N VAL A 138 -17.79 7.09 -6.35
CA VAL A 138 -18.58 8.14 -6.98
C VAL A 138 -19.43 8.92 -6.00
N SER A 139 -19.50 10.23 -6.19
CA SER A 139 -20.43 11.10 -5.48
C SER A 139 -20.93 12.23 -6.37
N TRP A 140 -22.15 12.71 -6.12
CA TRP A 140 -22.72 13.90 -6.74
C TRP A 140 -23.90 14.38 -5.88
N GLN A 141 -24.24 15.67 -5.91
CA GLN A 141 -25.31 16.21 -5.04
C GLN A 141 -26.69 15.57 -5.28
N ASP A 142 -26.94 15.09 -6.50
CA ASP A 142 -28.12 14.27 -6.80
C ASP A 142 -27.85 12.80 -6.42
N ASN A 143 -28.06 12.48 -5.14
CA ASN A 143 -27.92 11.11 -4.63
C ASN A 143 -28.83 10.11 -5.37
N ASP A 144 -30.02 10.53 -5.82
CA ASP A 144 -30.96 9.65 -6.52
C ASP A 144 -30.45 9.27 -7.91
N PHE A 145 -29.79 10.21 -8.60
CA PHE A 145 -29.07 9.91 -9.84
C PHE A 145 -27.97 8.89 -9.58
N VAL A 146 -27.11 9.11 -8.57
CA VAL A 146 -26.00 8.19 -8.25
C VAL A 146 -26.51 6.80 -7.92
N ASP A 147 -27.58 6.68 -7.12
CA ASP A 147 -28.20 5.40 -6.76
C ASP A 147 -28.73 4.64 -7.98
N ARG A 148 -29.26 5.35 -8.99
CA ARG A 148 -29.72 4.74 -10.25
C ARG A 148 -28.55 4.38 -11.16
N ALA A 149 -27.58 5.29 -11.31
CA ALA A 149 -26.47 5.17 -12.25
C ALA A 149 -25.50 4.06 -11.85
N THR A 150 -25.29 3.83 -10.56
CA THR A 150 -24.37 2.79 -10.04
C THR A 150 -24.98 1.40 -9.96
N ARG A 151 -26.30 1.27 -10.18
CA ARG A 151 -26.99 -0.01 -10.00
C ARG A 151 -26.47 -1.07 -10.96
N GLY A 152 -25.90 -2.13 -10.41
CA GLY A 152 -25.37 -3.26 -11.18
C GLY A 152 -24.00 -3.00 -11.81
N LEU A 153 -23.33 -1.88 -11.50
CA LEU A 153 -21.96 -1.61 -11.93
C LEU A 153 -20.97 -2.10 -10.87
N PRO A 154 -20.25 -3.21 -11.10
CA PRO A 154 -19.36 -3.77 -10.08
C PRO A 154 -18.10 -2.91 -9.83
N TRP A 155 -17.75 -2.00 -10.73
CA TRP A 155 -16.56 -1.14 -10.66
C TRP A 155 -16.83 0.23 -10.04
N LEU A 156 -18.04 0.49 -9.54
CA LEU A 156 -18.42 1.82 -9.04
C LEU A 156 -19.19 1.71 -7.72
N THR A 157 -18.68 2.35 -6.67
CA THR A 157 -19.34 2.38 -5.36
C THR A 157 -19.62 3.80 -4.95
N ARG A 158 -20.78 4.03 -4.34
CA ARG A 158 -21.30 5.37 -4.06
C ARG A 158 -20.95 5.88 -2.65
N LEU A 159 -20.69 7.17 -2.56
CA LEU A 159 -20.75 7.94 -1.32
C LEU A 159 -22.05 8.75 -1.28
N VAL A 160 -22.57 9.01 -0.08
CA VAL A 160 -23.79 9.81 0.10
C VAL A 160 -23.42 11.28 0.26
N TRP A 161 -23.87 12.13 -0.65
CA TRP A 161 -23.74 13.58 -0.49
C TRP A 161 -24.66 14.07 0.63
N VAL A 162 -24.11 14.76 1.63
CA VAL A 162 -24.88 15.31 2.75
C VAL A 162 -24.50 16.75 3.04
N SER A 163 -25.47 17.50 3.55
CA SER A 163 -25.32 18.90 3.96
C SER A 163 -26.39 19.24 5.00
N PRO A 164 -26.24 20.32 5.78
CA PRO A 164 -27.24 20.73 6.76
C PRO A 164 -28.65 20.96 6.16
N GLY A 165 -28.73 21.34 4.88
CA GLY A 165 -29.98 21.48 4.12
C GLY A 165 -30.30 20.29 3.21
N GLY A 166 -29.55 19.20 3.31
CA GLY A 166 -29.58 18.06 2.40
C GLY A 166 -30.55 16.95 2.83
N PRO A 167 -30.26 15.68 2.49
CA PRO A 167 -31.15 14.56 2.81
C PRO A 167 -31.32 14.38 4.33
N GLY A 168 -32.45 13.82 4.75
CA GLY A 168 -32.68 13.48 6.16
C GLY A 168 -31.76 12.36 6.64
N VAL A 169 -31.49 12.30 7.95
CA VAL A 169 -30.57 11.30 8.55
C VAL A 169 -30.99 9.85 8.28
N ASP A 170 -32.30 9.56 8.29
CA ASP A 170 -32.82 8.21 7.98
C ASP A 170 -32.62 7.82 6.52
N ASP A 171 -32.65 8.81 5.63
CA ASP A 171 -32.38 8.67 4.19
C ASP A 171 -30.90 8.29 3.95
N VAL A 172 -30.00 8.89 4.72
CA VAL A 172 -28.58 8.56 4.75
C VAL A 172 -28.34 7.14 5.29
N ARG A 173 -28.94 6.78 6.43
CA ARG A 173 -28.85 5.41 7.00
C ARG A 173 -29.32 4.34 6.02
N ARG A 174 -30.44 4.59 5.31
CA ARG A 174 -30.96 3.69 4.28
C ARG A 174 -29.95 3.51 3.14
N ARG A 175 -29.30 4.60 2.70
CA ARG A 175 -28.28 4.53 1.64
C ARG A 175 -27.03 3.79 2.08
N LEU A 176 -26.53 4.00 3.29
CA LEU A 176 -25.39 3.24 3.82
C LEU A 176 -25.72 1.74 3.90
N THR A 177 -26.89 1.38 4.43
CA THR A 177 -27.36 -0.03 4.47
C THR A 177 -27.50 -0.62 3.05
N GLY A 178 -27.83 0.20 2.06
CA GLY A 178 -27.92 -0.18 0.65
C GLY A 178 -26.58 -0.25 -0.10
N GLY A 179 -25.43 -0.20 0.60
CA GLY A 179 -24.10 -0.36 -0.01
C GLY A 179 -23.38 0.95 -0.36
N ALA A 180 -23.82 2.11 0.15
CA ALA A 180 -22.96 3.28 0.16
C ALA A 180 -21.88 3.12 1.24
N VAL A 181 -20.65 3.55 0.94
CA VAL A 181 -19.46 3.23 1.77
C VAL A 181 -18.88 4.44 2.51
N GLY A 182 -19.57 5.57 2.49
CA GLY A 182 -19.13 6.78 3.16
C GLY A 182 -20.00 7.98 2.82
N LEU A 183 -19.68 9.10 3.45
CA LEU A 183 -20.36 10.37 3.21
C LEU A 183 -19.47 11.32 2.42
N LYS A 184 -20.08 12.24 1.69
CA LYS A 184 -19.42 13.31 0.95
C LYS A 184 -19.97 14.66 1.39
N LEU A 185 -19.08 15.54 1.83
CA LEU A 185 -19.33 16.93 2.17
C LEU A 185 -18.70 17.84 1.12
N HIS A 186 -19.41 18.91 0.76
CA HIS A 186 -18.86 19.98 -0.06
C HIS A 186 -19.23 21.37 0.49
N PRO A 187 -18.60 21.81 1.60
CA PRO A 187 -18.96 23.04 2.30
C PRO A 187 -18.93 24.30 1.42
N SER A 188 -18.02 24.38 0.44
CA SER A 188 -17.95 25.50 -0.51
C SER A 188 -19.09 25.54 -1.53
N TYR A 189 -19.68 24.39 -1.87
CA TYR A 189 -20.74 24.31 -2.87
C TYR A 189 -22.10 24.52 -2.22
N ASP A 190 -22.29 23.91 -1.04
CA ASP A 190 -23.51 23.99 -0.26
C ASP A 190 -23.53 25.20 0.70
N GLU A 191 -22.53 26.08 0.61
CA GLU A 191 -22.45 27.38 1.30
C GLU A 191 -22.54 27.33 2.84
N TYR A 192 -21.77 26.45 3.47
CA TYR A 192 -21.66 26.36 4.94
C TYR A 192 -20.19 26.16 5.38
N PRO A 193 -19.79 26.61 6.60
CA PRO A 193 -18.44 26.34 7.10
C PRO A 193 -18.28 24.86 7.47
N ALA A 194 -17.13 24.24 7.15
CA ALA A 194 -16.94 22.79 7.31
C ALA A 194 -17.08 22.30 8.77
N ASP A 195 -16.96 23.16 9.77
CA ASP A 195 -17.20 22.81 11.19
C ASP A 195 -18.64 23.08 11.66
N ALA A 196 -19.58 23.36 10.76
CA ALA A 196 -20.97 23.67 11.08
C ALA A 196 -21.63 22.59 11.98
N PRO A 197 -22.27 22.97 13.11
CA PRO A 197 -22.97 22.03 13.98
C PRO A 197 -24.11 21.25 13.31
N GLY A 198 -24.67 21.78 12.22
CA GLY A 198 -25.68 21.10 11.42
C GLY A 198 -25.20 19.80 10.75
N LEU A 199 -23.89 19.54 10.75
CA LEU A 199 -23.31 18.28 10.27
C LEU A 199 -23.32 17.16 11.31
N ASP A 200 -23.45 17.50 12.60
CA ASP A 200 -23.26 16.56 13.71
C ASP A 200 -24.16 15.32 13.61
N PRO A 201 -25.47 15.42 13.25
CA PRO A 201 -26.31 14.24 13.07
C PRO A 201 -25.84 13.28 11.97
N PHE A 202 -25.22 13.79 10.91
CA PHE A 202 -24.66 12.96 9.85
C PHE A 202 -23.36 12.28 10.28
N LEU A 203 -22.58 12.97 11.12
CA LEU A 203 -21.31 12.44 11.63
C LEU A 203 -21.54 11.38 12.71
N GLU A 204 -22.61 11.52 13.50
CA GLU A 204 -23.12 10.45 14.36
C GLU A 204 -23.47 9.20 13.54
N VAL A 205 -24.18 9.35 12.41
CA VAL A 205 -24.48 8.23 11.52
C VAL A 205 -23.20 7.62 10.91
N ALA A 206 -22.23 8.44 10.50
CA ALA A 206 -20.97 7.95 9.99
C ALA A 206 -20.21 7.12 11.04
N ALA A 207 -20.18 7.61 12.29
CA ALA A 207 -19.59 6.91 13.42
C ALA A 207 -20.31 5.60 13.74
N GLU A 208 -21.64 5.60 13.79
CA GLU A 208 -22.47 4.40 14.01
C GLU A 208 -22.23 3.33 12.94
N ALA A 209 -22.13 3.75 11.68
CA ALA A 209 -21.91 2.86 10.55
C ALA A 209 -20.43 2.47 10.35
N GLY A 210 -19.49 3.12 11.03
CA GLY A 210 -18.05 2.91 10.86
C GLY A 210 -17.54 3.29 9.47
N VAL A 211 -18.13 4.31 8.84
CA VAL A 211 -17.79 4.76 7.48
C VAL A 211 -17.05 6.10 7.48
N PRO A 212 -16.14 6.33 6.52
CA PRO A 212 -15.41 7.60 6.41
C PRO A 212 -16.27 8.73 5.84
N VAL A 213 -15.79 9.96 6.06
CA VAL A 213 -16.36 11.20 5.53
C VAL A 213 -15.35 11.91 4.64
N ALA A 214 -15.65 11.97 3.35
CA ALA A 214 -14.88 12.73 2.38
C ALA A 214 -15.31 14.20 2.36
N VAL A 215 -14.36 15.12 2.42
CA VAL A 215 -14.64 16.56 2.47
C VAL A 215 -13.88 17.27 1.36
N HIS A 216 -14.62 17.98 0.49
CA HIS A 216 -13.98 18.90 -0.44
C HIS A 216 -13.14 19.90 0.36
N THR A 217 -11.88 20.12 -0.01
CA THR A 217 -10.95 20.94 0.77
C THR A 217 -10.35 22.04 -0.10
N ALA A 218 -10.65 23.31 0.22
CA ALA A 218 -10.31 24.49 -0.58
C ALA A 218 -10.39 25.76 0.28
N PRO A 219 -9.88 26.92 -0.18
CA PRO A 219 -10.03 28.18 0.56
C PRO A 219 -11.49 28.51 0.91
N GLY A 220 -11.69 29.13 2.08
CA GLY A 220 -13.00 29.61 2.52
C GLY A 220 -13.78 28.59 3.36
N PRO A 221 -15.05 28.29 3.05
CA PRO A 221 -15.88 27.42 3.91
C PRO A 221 -15.36 25.99 4.04
N SER A 222 -14.52 25.54 3.09
CA SER A 222 -13.90 24.22 3.05
C SER A 222 -12.44 24.20 3.52
N ASP A 223 -12.02 25.20 4.30
CA ASP A 223 -10.63 25.34 4.72
C ASP A 223 -10.19 24.18 5.63
N PRO A 224 -8.95 23.65 5.49
CA PRO A 224 -8.48 22.51 6.28
C PRO A 224 -8.51 22.75 7.79
N ASP A 225 -8.41 24.01 8.27
CA ASP A 225 -8.52 24.31 9.71
C ASP A 225 -9.96 24.09 10.22
N LEU A 226 -10.97 24.32 9.38
CA LEU A 226 -12.37 24.04 9.70
C LEU A 226 -12.60 22.52 9.74
N ILE A 227 -12.08 21.80 8.75
CA ILE A 227 -12.18 20.34 8.68
C ILE A 227 -11.47 19.69 9.87
N ARG A 228 -10.32 20.21 10.29
CA ARG A 228 -9.62 19.80 11.51
C ARG A 228 -10.53 19.90 12.73
N ARG A 229 -11.22 21.04 12.92
CA ARG A 229 -12.13 21.23 14.05
C ARG A 229 -13.34 20.29 13.98
N LEU A 230 -13.87 20.03 12.80
CA LEU A 230 -14.89 18.99 12.62
C LEU A 230 -14.38 17.62 13.06
N ALA A 231 -13.19 17.23 12.59
CA ALA A 231 -12.59 15.94 12.88
C ALA A 231 -12.20 15.74 14.35
N ASP A 232 -11.85 16.81 15.06
CA ASP A 232 -11.53 16.80 16.49
C ASP A 232 -12.78 16.49 17.35
N ARG A 233 -13.96 16.95 16.90
CA ARG A 233 -15.25 16.64 17.55
C ARG A 233 -15.68 15.18 17.35
N PHE A 234 -15.19 14.52 16.30
CA PHE A 234 -15.55 13.15 15.92
C PHE A 234 -14.30 12.27 15.69
N PRO A 235 -13.48 12.03 16.72
CA PRO A 235 -12.20 11.32 16.59
C PRO A 235 -12.35 9.86 16.10
N GLN A 236 -13.53 9.26 16.24
CA GLN A 236 -13.87 7.92 15.77
C GLN A 236 -14.20 7.85 14.28
N VAL A 237 -14.48 8.98 13.62
CA VAL A 237 -14.81 9.05 12.20
C VAL A 237 -13.56 9.35 11.41
N PRO A 238 -13.17 8.52 10.43
CA PRO A 238 -12.10 8.87 9.50
C PRO A 238 -12.58 9.95 8.52
N PHE A 239 -11.77 10.97 8.30
CA PHE A 239 -12.03 12.01 7.31
C PHE A 239 -10.98 11.98 6.21
N VAL A 240 -11.42 12.25 4.97
CA VAL A 240 -10.55 12.34 3.80
C VAL A 240 -10.63 13.74 3.23
N LEU A 241 -9.52 14.48 3.27
CA LEU A 241 -9.41 15.81 2.68
C LEU A 241 -9.20 15.64 1.17
N TYR A 242 -10.27 15.83 0.40
CA TYR A 242 -10.22 15.74 -1.07
C TYR A 242 -9.39 16.87 -1.66
N HIS A 243 -8.61 16.52 -2.67
CA HIS A 243 -7.58 17.34 -3.31
C HIS A 243 -6.42 17.71 -2.39
N THR A 244 -6.41 17.23 -1.14
CA THR A 244 -5.61 17.71 -0.01
C THR A 244 -5.91 19.17 0.34
N PHE A 245 -5.80 20.06 -0.64
CA PHE A 245 -6.28 21.43 -0.68
C PHE A 245 -6.22 21.99 -2.12
N LEU A 246 -7.35 22.49 -2.63
CA LEU A 246 -7.45 23.13 -3.95
C LEU A 246 -7.21 24.65 -3.86
N GLY A 247 -5.95 25.06 -3.73
CA GLY A 247 -5.58 26.47 -3.63
C GLY A 247 -4.07 26.69 -3.51
N HIS A 248 -3.68 27.79 -2.86
CA HIS A 248 -2.26 28.11 -2.64
C HIS A 248 -1.53 26.98 -1.88
N PRO A 249 -0.26 26.66 -2.19
CA PRO A 249 0.48 25.55 -1.57
C PRO A 249 0.48 25.52 -0.04
N GLU A 250 0.40 26.69 0.62
CA GLU A 250 0.33 26.75 2.10
C GLU A 250 -0.89 26.02 2.68
N GLY A 251 -2.02 25.97 1.98
CA GLY A 251 -3.16 25.18 2.46
C GLY A 251 -2.90 23.67 2.42
N ARG A 252 -2.15 23.17 1.43
CA ARG A 252 -1.70 21.76 1.40
C ARG A 252 -0.74 21.47 2.54
N ARG A 253 0.14 22.42 2.90
CA ARG A 253 1.02 22.32 4.06
C ARG A 253 0.25 22.23 5.38
N ARG A 254 -0.81 23.03 5.54
CA ARG A 254 -1.70 22.95 6.71
C ARG A 254 -2.43 21.61 6.77
N ALA A 255 -3.01 21.16 5.66
CA ALA A 255 -3.67 19.86 5.57
C ALA A 255 -2.72 18.70 5.96
N ALA A 256 -1.49 18.70 5.46
CA ALA A 256 -0.46 17.72 5.83
C ALA A 256 -0.13 17.74 7.33
N ARG A 257 0.10 18.94 7.91
CA ARG A 257 0.33 19.07 9.36
C ARG A 257 -0.82 18.51 10.19
N HIS A 258 -2.05 18.79 9.79
CA HIS A 258 -3.22 18.25 10.50
C HIS A 258 -3.28 16.73 10.40
N ALA A 259 -3.00 16.15 9.24
CA ALA A 259 -2.97 14.70 9.07
C ALA A 259 -1.84 14.00 9.85
N GLN A 260 -0.71 14.69 10.08
CA GLN A 260 0.36 14.20 10.96
C GLN A 260 -0.07 14.20 12.44
N GLU A 261 -0.83 15.21 12.86
CA GLU A 261 -1.25 15.38 14.25
C GLU A 261 -2.50 14.57 14.61
N MET A 262 -3.35 14.25 13.61
CA MET A 262 -4.67 13.65 13.83
C MET A 262 -4.79 12.27 13.17
N PRO A 263 -4.89 11.19 13.97
CA PRO A 263 -4.95 9.82 13.48
C PRO A 263 -6.28 9.46 12.79
N ASN A 264 -7.24 10.39 12.66
CA ASN A 264 -8.44 10.22 11.86
C ASN A 264 -8.49 11.08 10.58
N LEU A 265 -7.46 11.90 10.28
CA LEU A 265 -7.36 12.65 9.02
C LEU A 265 -6.48 11.96 7.96
N HIS A 266 -7.05 11.76 6.78
CA HIS A 266 -6.39 11.22 5.58
C HIS A 266 -6.38 12.27 4.46
N LEU A 267 -5.45 12.13 3.53
CA LEU A 267 -5.31 13.02 2.38
C LEU A 267 -5.60 12.28 1.08
N GLU A 268 -6.35 12.90 0.18
CA GLU A 268 -6.57 12.41 -1.19
C GLU A 268 -5.91 13.37 -2.19
N THR A 269 -5.37 12.84 -3.30
CA THR A 269 -4.36 13.54 -4.10
C THR A 269 -4.81 14.04 -5.48
N SER A 270 -6.09 14.09 -5.77
CA SER A 270 -6.59 14.70 -7.00
C SER A 270 -6.09 16.14 -7.14
N TRP A 271 -5.74 16.53 -8.37
CA TRP A 271 -5.12 17.80 -8.71
C TRP A 271 -3.77 18.08 -8.04
N CYS A 272 -3.14 17.09 -7.41
CA CYS A 272 -1.77 17.19 -6.89
C CYS A 272 -0.78 16.64 -7.90
N ARG A 273 0.29 17.39 -8.16
CA ARG A 273 1.42 16.90 -8.97
C ARG A 273 2.08 15.67 -8.32
N SER A 274 2.66 14.79 -9.10
CA SER A 274 3.40 13.60 -8.64
C SER A 274 4.46 13.93 -7.58
N GLU A 275 5.16 15.05 -7.72
CA GLU A 275 6.09 15.57 -6.70
C GLU A 275 5.40 15.90 -5.38
N GLU A 276 4.21 16.53 -5.44
CA GLU A 276 3.38 16.84 -4.28
C GLU A 276 2.92 15.56 -3.59
N VAL A 277 2.44 14.57 -4.36
CA VAL A 277 2.00 13.27 -3.84
C VAL A 277 3.13 12.57 -3.08
N ARG A 278 4.33 12.50 -3.66
CA ARG A 278 5.50 11.91 -2.99
C ARG A 278 5.81 12.64 -1.69
N ARG A 279 5.77 13.98 -1.70
CA ARG A 279 6.00 14.77 -0.49
C ARG A 279 4.97 14.49 0.60
N LEU A 280 3.68 14.40 0.24
CA LEU A 280 2.62 14.05 1.20
C LEU A 280 2.84 12.66 1.79
N ILE A 281 3.27 11.69 0.98
CA ILE A 281 3.64 10.34 1.45
C ILE A 281 4.82 10.40 2.43
N ASP A 282 5.87 11.17 2.09
CA ASP A 282 7.07 11.32 2.94
C ASP A 282 6.75 12.02 4.27
N GLU A 283 5.84 13.01 4.26
CA GLU A 283 5.47 13.82 5.43
C GLU A 283 4.47 13.09 6.33
N VAL A 284 3.41 12.50 5.77
CA VAL A 284 2.26 11.96 6.52
C VAL A 284 2.33 10.43 6.65
N GLY A 285 3.10 9.76 5.79
CA GLY A 285 3.20 8.31 5.71
C GLY A 285 2.25 7.71 4.66
N ALA A 286 2.75 6.71 3.94
CA ALA A 286 2.04 6.05 2.83
C ALA A 286 0.66 5.52 3.22
N GLY A 287 0.43 5.10 4.47
CA GLY A 287 -0.87 4.57 4.93
C GLY A 287 -1.99 5.60 5.10
N ARG A 288 -1.70 6.90 4.92
CA ARG A 288 -2.63 8.03 5.12
C ARG A 288 -2.94 8.82 3.87
N VAL A 289 -2.36 8.44 2.73
CA VAL A 289 -2.51 9.14 1.45
C VAL A 289 -3.22 8.22 0.44
N LEU A 290 -4.28 8.71 -0.17
CA LEU A 290 -5.12 8.00 -1.12
C LEU A 290 -4.99 8.63 -2.50
N PHE A 291 -4.97 7.81 -3.54
CA PHE A 291 -5.17 8.29 -4.90
C PHE A 291 -6.64 8.59 -5.18
N GLY A 292 -6.88 9.71 -5.84
CA GLY A 292 -8.10 9.96 -6.59
C GLY A 292 -7.82 10.95 -7.71
N SER A 293 -8.70 11.00 -8.70
CA SER A 293 -8.48 11.84 -9.89
C SER A 293 -9.47 12.98 -10.06
N ASP A 294 -10.60 12.97 -9.37
CA ASP A 294 -11.73 13.87 -9.64
C ASP A 294 -12.32 13.64 -11.06
N ALA A 295 -12.16 12.43 -11.62
CA ALA A 295 -12.71 12.09 -12.93
C ALA A 295 -14.25 12.05 -12.87
N ALA A 296 -14.98 12.31 -13.93
CA ALA A 296 -14.54 12.73 -15.24
C ALA A 296 -14.84 14.22 -15.46
N VAL A 297 -14.34 15.12 -14.60
CA VAL A 297 -14.55 16.58 -14.75
C VAL A 297 -14.13 17.10 -16.14
N ASP A 298 -13.14 16.47 -16.77
CA ASP A 298 -12.70 16.80 -18.14
C ASP A 298 -13.28 15.87 -19.23
N GLY A 299 -14.32 15.10 -18.90
CA GLY A 299 -14.93 14.13 -19.81
C GLY A 299 -14.05 12.89 -20.06
N PRO A 300 -14.18 12.21 -21.20
CA PRO A 300 -13.55 10.92 -21.45
C PRO A 300 -12.01 10.97 -21.46
N VAL A 301 -11.44 12.12 -21.82
CA VAL A 301 -9.99 12.31 -21.95
C VAL A 301 -9.32 12.72 -20.63
N HIS A 302 -10.02 12.67 -19.50
CA HIS A 302 -9.54 13.23 -18.22
C HIS A 302 -8.15 12.72 -17.80
N PHE A 303 -7.82 11.45 -18.02
CA PHE A 303 -6.50 10.90 -17.67
C PHE A 303 -5.39 11.29 -18.65
N VAL A 304 -5.73 11.61 -19.90
CA VAL A 304 -4.79 11.91 -21.01
C VAL A 304 -4.90 13.34 -21.52
N ARG A 305 -5.54 14.21 -20.74
CA ARG A 305 -5.96 15.54 -21.18
C ARG A 305 -4.79 16.36 -21.74
N SER A 306 -5.08 17.11 -22.81
CA SER A 306 -4.22 18.13 -23.38
C SER A 306 -5.02 19.42 -23.59
N PRO A 307 -4.61 20.57 -23.01
CA PRO A 307 -3.47 20.72 -22.11
C PRO A 307 -3.65 19.92 -20.80
N PRO A 308 -2.55 19.59 -20.10
CA PRO A 308 -2.59 18.81 -18.86
C PRO A 308 -3.51 19.43 -17.80
N ASN A 309 -4.20 18.61 -17.01
CA ASN A 309 -5.13 19.05 -15.98
C ASN A 309 -4.50 19.26 -14.59
N ILE A 310 -3.42 18.57 -14.26
CA ILE A 310 -2.78 18.72 -12.94
C ILE A 310 -1.85 19.92 -12.99
N GLU A 311 -2.32 21.04 -12.44
CA GLU A 311 -1.59 22.31 -12.34
C GLU A 311 -0.97 22.75 -13.69
N MET A 312 -1.63 22.42 -14.80
CA MET A 312 -1.15 22.66 -16.18
C MET A 312 0.26 22.11 -16.47
N THR A 313 0.73 21.14 -15.68
CA THR A 313 2.10 20.62 -15.72
C THR A 313 2.14 19.17 -16.19
N GLU A 314 1.20 18.35 -15.75
CA GLU A 314 1.07 16.94 -16.14
C GLU A 314 -0.39 16.50 -16.17
N ASN A 315 -0.70 15.45 -16.92
CA ASN A 315 -1.98 14.76 -16.78
C ASN A 315 -1.85 13.55 -15.83
N TYR A 316 -2.98 12.96 -15.44
CA TYR A 316 -2.96 11.82 -14.51
C TYR A 316 -2.15 10.63 -15.04
N ASN A 317 -2.19 10.34 -16.34
CA ASN A 317 -1.42 9.24 -16.91
C ASN A 317 0.09 9.45 -16.85
N GLN A 318 0.55 10.69 -16.98
CA GLN A 318 1.95 11.07 -16.76
C GLN A 318 2.33 11.01 -15.27
N SER A 319 1.45 11.51 -14.40
CA SER A 319 1.66 11.48 -12.94
C SER A 319 1.77 10.05 -12.41
N LEU A 320 0.83 9.18 -12.77
CA LEU A 320 0.82 7.77 -12.37
C LEU A 320 2.08 7.02 -12.83
N LEU A 321 2.53 7.23 -14.07
CA LEU A 321 3.77 6.64 -14.57
C LEU A 321 5.00 7.13 -13.80
N ARG A 322 5.06 8.42 -13.45
CA ARG A 322 6.15 8.97 -12.63
C ARG A 322 6.15 8.37 -11.24
N LEU A 323 4.99 8.27 -10.60
CA LEU A 323 4.84 7.67 -9.27
C LEU A 323 5.22 6.19 -9.28
N ALA A 324 4.77 5.42 -10.28
CA ALA A 324 5.11 4.01 -10.41
C ALA A 324 6.61 3.75 -10.55
N ARG A 325 7.35 4.67 -11.19
CA ARG A 325 8.81 4.59 -11.35
C ARG A 325 9.59 5.04 -10.11
N GLN A 326 8.98 5.82 -9.23
CA GLN A 326 9.66 6.48 -8.11
C GLN A 326 9.33 5.89 -6.75
N LEU A 327 8.15 5.27 -6.61
CA LEU A 327 7.68 4.70 -5.36
C LEU A 327 8.04 3.21 -5.26
N PRO A 328 8.38 2.71 -4.06
CA PRO A 328 8.40 1.28 -3.80
C PRO A 328 7.05 0.62 -4.11
N ALA A 329 7.07 -0.65 -4.53
CA ALA A 329 5.86 -1.37 -4.97
C ALA A 329 4.77 -1.40 -3.90
N GLU A 330 5.13 -1.61 -2.63
CA GLU A 330 4.22 -1.59 -1.50
C GLU A 330 3.63 -0.20 -1.23
N THR A 331 4.40 0.85 -1.47
CA THR A 331 3.93 2.24 -1.31
C THR A 331 2.98 2.62 -2.45
N LEU A 332 3.29 2.22 -3.69
CA LEU A 332 2.40 2.39 -4.84
C LEU A 332 1.08 1.63 -4.63
N ARG A 333 1.15 0.39 -4.14
CA ARG A 333 -0.03 -0.41 -3.79
C ARG A 333 -0.84 0.22 -2.66
N ALA A 334 -0.18 0.75 -1.62
CA ALA A 334 -0.88 1.45 -0.56
C ALA A 334 -1.67 2.66 -1.10
N LEU A 335 -1.03 3.48 -1.94
CA LEU A 335 -1.61 4.67 -2.55
C LEU A 335 -2.78 4.36 -3.49
N LEU A 336 -2.60 3.41 -4.41
CA LEU A 336 -3.55 3.12 -5.47
C LEU A 336 -4.65 2.12 -5.07
N GLU A 337 -4.45 1.33 -4.00
CA GLU A 337 -5.32 0.19 -3.69
C GLU A 337 -5.62 0.06 -2.19
N ASP A 338 -4.62 -0.30 -1.37
CA ASP A 338 -4.88 -0.82 -0.02
C ASP A 338 -5.55 0.23 0.88
N ASN A 339 -5.15 1.50 0.78
CA ASN A 339 -5.67 2.55 1.65
C ASN A 339 -7.14 2.81 1.41
N THR A 340 -7.54 2.99 0.14
CA THR A 340 -8.94 3.23 -0.21
C THR A 340 -9.81 2.04 0.17
N ARG A 341 -9.37 0.81 -0.13
CA ARG A 341 -10.13 -0.39 0.21
C ARG A 341 -10.31 -0.56 1.71
N ARG A 342 -9.23 -0.40 2.49
CA ARG A 342 -9.28 -0.48 3.95
C ARG A 342 -10.16 0.60 4.57
N LEU A 343 -10.01 1.84 4.11
CA LEU A 343 -10.70 2.99 4.69
C LEU A 343 -12.20 2.99 4.41
N PHE A 344 -12.60 2.57 3.21
CA PHE A 344 -14.00 2.53 2.79
C PHE A 344 -14.63 1.13 2.87
N GLY A 345 -13.93 0.15 3.46
CA GLY A 345 -14.45 -1.22 3.63
C GLY A 345 -14.77 -1.95 2.32
N LEU A 346 -14.03 -1.67 1.25
CA LEU A 346 -14.17 -2.39 -0.02
C LEU A 346 -13.52 -3.77 0.09
N ALA A 347 -14.02 -4.73 -0.69
CA ALA A 347 -13.43 -6.06 -0.76
C ALA A 347 -11.94 -5.96 -1.17
N ALA A 348 -11.07 -6.68 -0.45
CA ALA A 348 -9.69 -6.85 -0.87
C ALA A 348 -9.65 -7.67 -2.17
N PRO A 349 -8.78 -7.33 -3.14
CA PRO A 349 -8.64 -8.15 -4.32
C PRO A 349 -8.09 -9.52 -3.94
N GLU A 350 -8.50 -10.54 -4.69
CA GLU A 350 -7.88 -11.85 -4.58
C GLU A 350 -6.39 -11.72 -4.91
N ARG A 351 -5.57 -11.99 -3.91
CA ARG A 351 -4.13 -12.18 -4.01
C ARG A 351 -3.87 -13.48 -3.27
N PRO A 352 -3.26 -14.49 -3.90
CA PRO A 352 -2.71 -15.60 -3.12
C PRO A 352 -1.83 -15.00 -2.04
N GLU A 353 -1.94 -15.50 -0.80
CA GLU A 353 -1.01 -15.12 0.25
C GLU A 353 0.40 -15.30 -0.33
N GLN A 354 1.19 -14.22 -0.40
CA GLN A 354 2.59 -14.34 -0.81
C GLN A 354 3.17 -15.44 0.08
N ALA A 355 3.66 -16.53 -0.54
CA ALA A 355 4.20 -17.64 0.22
C ALA A 355 5.20 -17.02 1.22
N PRO A 356 4.97 -17.15 2.54
CA PRO A 356 5.83 -16.50 3.51
C PRO A 356 7.26 -16.91 3.16
N GLU A 357 8.09 -15.89 2.89
CA GLU A 357 9.47 -16.10 2.49
C GLU A 357 10.08 -17.14 3.43
N ASP A 358 10.66 -18.21 2.86
CA ASP A 358 11.02 -19.39 3.64
C ASP A 358 11.91 -18.97 4.82
N VAL A 359 11.36 -19.06 6.03
CA VAL A 359 12.01 -18.60 7.26
C VAL A 359 13.35 -19.31 7.46
N ARG A 360 13.53 -20.52 6.89
CA ARG A 360 14.82 -21.22 6.88
C ARG A 360 15.84 -20.57 5.96
N ALA A 361 15.42 -20.10 4.79
CA ALA A 361 16.27 -19.32 3.88
C ALA A 361 16.67 -17.99 4.52
N LEU A 362 15.70 -17.25 5.09
CA LEU A 362 15.97 -16.02 5.85
C LEU A 362 16.96 -16.25 7.00
N PHE A 363 16.83 -17.35 7.74
CA PHE A 363 17.76 -17.70 8.81
C PHE A 363 19.17 -18.00 8.29
N ALA A 364 19.30 -18.73 7.17
CA ALA A 364 20.59 -19.01 6.56
C ALA A 364 21.29 -17.73 6.08
N ASP A 365 20.53 -16.81 5.46
CA ASP A 365 21.06 -15.55 4.96
C ASP A 365 21.42 -14.59 6.09
N ALA A 366 20.62 -14.54 7.17
CA ALA A 366 20.93 -13.77 8.37
C ALA A 366 22.22 -14.26 9.05
N LEU A 367 22.46 -15.57 9.10
CA LEU A 367 23.73 -16.13 9.59
C LEU A 367 24.91 -15.72 8.70
N ALA A 368 24.73 -15.68 7.37
CA ALA A 368 25.79 -15.28 6.44
C ALA A 368 26.13 -13.78 6.55
N MET A 369 25.10 -12.93 6.65
CA MET A 369 25.27 -11.49 6.90
C MET A 369 26.00 -11.24 8.23
N ALA A 370 25.56 -11.89 9.31
CA ALA A 370 26.21 -11.81 10.61
C ALA A 370 27.69 -12.23 10.54
N GLY A 371 28.00 -13.35 9.88
CA GLY A 371 29.38 -13.81 9.69
C GLY A 371 30.26 -12.78 8.98
N SER A 372 29.72 -12.12 7.94
CA SER A 372 30.42 -11.07 7.19
C SER A 372 30.72 -9.84 8.04
N VAL A 373 29.76 -9.39 8.85
CA VAL A 373 29.95 -8.26 9.77
C VAL A 373 30.94 -8.62 10.88
N ILE A 374 30.84 -9.81 11.48
CA ILE A 374 31.76 -10.27 12.53
C ILE A 374 33.20 -10.36 12.01
N ALA A 375 33.39 -10.80 10.77
CA ALA A 375 34.70 -10.86 10.13
C ALA A 375 35.32 -9.46 9.90
N ALA A 376 34.50 -8.41 9.81
CA ALA A 376 34.95 -7.04 9.65
C ALA A 376 35.33 -6.34 10.98
N VAL A 377 35.04 -6.95 12.14
CA VAL A 377 35.36 -6.39 13.46
C VAL A 377 36.86 -6.46 13.73
N GLY A 378 37.50 -5.31 13.88
CA GLY A 378 38.90 -5.19 14.28
C GLY A 378 39.10 -5.28 15.81
N PRO A 379 40.32 -5.55 16.30
CA PRO A 379 40.60 -5.60 17.74
C PRO A 379 40.26 -4.30 18.49
N GLY A 380 40.41 -3.14 17.83
CA GLY A 380 40.10 -1.82 18.40
C GLY A 380 38.61 -1.48 18.42
N ASP A 381 37.75 -2.32 17.85
CA ASP A 381 36.32 -2.07 17.77
C ASP A 381 35.54 -2.67 18.95
N LEU A 382 36.13 -3.62 19.67
CA LEU A 382 35.46 -4.43 20.69
C LEU A 382 34.85 -3.60 21.82
N GLU A 383 35.48 -2.50 22.20
CA GLU A 383 35.05 -1.64 23.32
C GLU A 383 34.18 -0.46 22.85
N ARG A 384 33.85 -0.40 21.55
CA ARG A 384 32.97 0.65 21.04
C ARG A 384 31.55 0.46 21.57
N PRO A 385 30.86 1.56 21.95
CA PRO A 385 29.48 1.49 22.37
C PRO A 385 28.57 1.04 21.22
N THR A 386 27.47 0.38 21.56
CA THR A 386 26.44 -0.05 20.60
C THR A 386 25.10 0.64 20.88
N ALA A 387 24.12 0.43 20.00
CA ALA A 387 22.75 0.86 20.22
C ALA A 387 22.06 0.05 21.35
N CYS A 388 22.60 -1.11 21.73
CA CYS A 388 22.17 -1.84 22.92
C CYS A 388 22.70 -1.15 24.19
N ALA A 389 21.79 -0.66 25.02
CA ALA A 389 22.14 0.11 26.21
C ALA A 389 23.05 -0.68 27.16
N GLY A 390 24.23 -0.12 27.45
CA GLY A 390 25.21 -0.72 28.35
C GLY A 390 26.04 -1.84 27.75
N TRP A 391 25.93 -2.12 26.44
CA TRP A 391 26.70 -3.13 25.75
C TRP A 391 27.69 -2.51 24.76
N ASP A 392 28.92 -3.00 24.80
CA ASP A 392 29.91 -2.74 23.76
C ASP A 392 29.80 -3.78 22.62
N VAL A 393 30.63 -3.63 21.58
CA VAL A 393 30.65 -4.57 20.45
C VAL A 393 30.98 -5.99 20.93
N ARG A 394 31.87 -6.14 21.91
CA ARG A 394 32.23 -7.45 22.48
C ARG A 394 31.02 -8.14 23.10
N ASP A 395 30.19 -7.39 23.82
CA ASP A 395 28.97 -7.91 24.43
C ASP A 395 27.96 -8.36 23.36
N VAL A 396 27.72 -7.54 22.33
CA VAL A 396 26.80 -7.92 21.22
C VAL A 396 27.30 -9.16 20.47
N LEU A 397 28.62 -9.28 20.24
CA LEU A 397 29.21 -10.49 19.64
C LEU A 397 29.00 -11.72 20.54
N GLY A 398 29.15 -11.56 21.84
CA GLY A 398 28.84 -12.57 22.86
C GLY A 398 27.40 -13.06 22.77
N HIS A 399 26.47 -12.12 22.64
CA HIS A 399 25.03 -12.40 22.50
C HIS A 399 24.71 -13.11 21.18
N LEU A 400 25.22 -12.62 20.04
CA LEU A 400 25.01 -13.25 18.73
C LEU A 400 25.41 -14.74 18.73
N VAL A 401 26.59 -15.07 19.28
CA VAL A 401 27.04 -16.47 19.39
C VAL A 401 26.09 -17.28 20.29
N ALA A 402 25.68 -16.72 21.43
CA ALA A 402 24.76 -17.39 22.34
C ALA A 402 23.39 -17.64 21.69
N THR A 403 22.84 -16.67 20.97
CA THR A 403 21.59 -16.75 20.21
C THR A 403 21.65 -17.86 19.16
N VAL A 404 22.73 -17.95 18.38
CA VAL A 404 22.89 -19.01 17.38
C VAL A 404 22.97 -20.40 18.01
N ARG A 405 23.69 -20.54 19.13
CA ARG A 405 23.73 -21.81 19.87
C ARG A 405 22.39 -22.15 20.50
N GLN A 406 21.61 -21.14 20.88
CA GLN A 406 20.26 -21.34 21.38
C GLN A 406 19.33 -21.81 20.26
N ALA A 407 19.44 -21.24 19.06
CA ALA A 407 18.70 -21.72 17.90
C ALA A 407 19.00 -23.21 17.62
N GLU A 408 20.27 -23.63 17.68
CA GLU A 408 20.65 -25.05 17.58
C GLU A 408 20.03 -25.92 18.68
N GLN A 409 20.02 -25.46 19.93
CA GLN A 409 19.44 -26.21 21.06
C GLN A 409 17.92 -26.37 20.92
N VAL A 410 17.23 -25.29 20.57
CA VAL A 410 15.77 -25.27 20.37
C VAL A 410 15.36 -26.20 19.24
N ALA A 411 16.09 -26.22 18.13
CA ALA A 411 15.86 -27.16 17.03
C ALA A 411 15.90 -28.62 17.47
N ARG A 412 16.74 -28.94 18.46
CA ARG A 412 16.88 -30.29 19.02
C ARG A 412 15.88 -30.61 20.14
N GLY A 413 14.90 -29.74 20.36
CA GLY A 413 13.90 -29.90 21.43
C GLY A 413 14.44 -29.64 22.84
N ALA A 414 15.64 -29.08 22.99
CA ALA A 414 16.12 -28.64 24.29
C ALA A 414 15.42 -27.34 24.71
N GLY A 415 14.92 -27.29 25.95
CA GLY A 415 14.33 -26.07 26.49
C GLY A 415 15.38 -24.98 26.72
N PRO A 416 14.99 -23.69 26.65
CA PRO A 416 15.91 -22.58 26.89
C PRO A 416 16.34 -22.54 28.37
N PRO A 417 17.48 -21.91 28.69
CA PRO A 417 17.75 -21.45 30.05
C PRO A 417 16.64 -20.49 30.53
N ARG A 418 16.54 -20.23 31.85
CA ARG A 418 15.54 -19.30 32.43
C ARG A 418 15.49 -17.96 31.69
N ALA A 419 14.28 -17.44 31.48
CA ALA A 419 14.02 -16.17 30.81
C ALA A 419 14.64 -14.95 31.54
N GLY A 420 14.99 -13.90 30.78
CA GLY A 420 15.23 -12.56 31.30
C GLY A 420 16.68 -12.07 31.40
N VAL A 421 17.68 -12.83 30.90
CA VAL A 421 19.08 -12.35 30.88
C VAL A 421 19.73 -12.72 29.56
N ALA A 422 20.18 -11.72 28.80
CA ALA A 422 21.01 -11.93 27.62
C ALA A 422 22.31 -12.65 28.00
N ARG A 423 22.67 -13.67 27.23
CA ARG A 423 23.82 -14.50 27.57
C ARG A 423 25.03 -14.03 26.78
N LEU A 424 26.04 -13.59 27.50
CA LEU A 424 27.32 -13.20 26.91
C LEU A 424 28.29 -14.39 26.96
N GLU A 425 28.74 -14.85 25.80
CA GLU A 425 29.92 -15.72 25.77
C GLU A 425 31.18 -14.88 26.07
N ARG A 426 32.05 -15.36 26.95
CA ARG A 426 33.34 -14.70 27.23
C ARG A 426 34.46 -15.49 26.57
N ARG A 427 34.65 -15.33 25.25
CA ARG A 427 35.78 -15.93 24.54
C ARG A 427 36.32 -14.99 23.47
N ASP A 428 37.64 -14.94 23.37
CA ASP A 428 38.33 -14.36 22.24
C ASP A 428 38.27 -15.33 21.03
N ARG A 429 38.32 -14.79 19.80
CA ARG A 429 38.09 -15.46 18.49
C ARG A 429 36.62 -15.56 18.06
N TRP A 430 35.95 -14.40 17.97
CA TRP A 430 34.55 -14.26 17.58
C TRP A 430 34.19 -14.92 16.24
N GLY A 431 34.92 -14.61 15.16
CA GLY A 431 34.65 -15.16 13.82
C GLY A 431 34.59 -16.70 13.80
N PRO A 432 35.69 -17.41 14.11
CA PRO A 432 35.70 -18.88 14.13
C PRO A 432 34.66 -19.51 15.09
N THR A 433 34.37 -18.82 16.20
CA THR A 433 33.38 -19.30 17.18
C THR A 433 31.96 -19.18 16.63
N PHE A 434 31.65 -18.05 15.97
CA PHE A 434 30.37 -17.81 15.32
C PHE A 434 30.19 -18.77 14.14
N ASP A 435 31.17 -18.90 13.25
CA ASP A 435 31.09 -19.80 12.08
C ASP A 435 30.80 -21.25 12.48
N ALA A 436 31.43 -21.71 13.57
CA ALA A 436 31.20 -23.04 14.10
C ALA A 436 29.78 -23.21 14.66
N ALA A 437 29.24 -22.20 15.33
CA ALA A 437 27.87 -22.20 15.83
C ALA A 437 26.85 -22.10 14.68
N ALA A 438 27.06 -21.18 13.74
CA ALA A 438 26.22 -20.92 12.58
C ALA A 438 26.05 -22.17 11.72
N ARG A 439 27.16 -22.88 11.45
CA ARG A 439 27.10 -24.15 10.71
C ARG A 439 26.23 -25.20 11.40
N LYS A 440 26.31 -25.33 12.72
CA LYS A 440 25.50 -26.29 13.48
C LYS A 440 24.03 -25.89 13.52
N ALA A 441 23.74 -24.60 13.75
CA ALA A 441 22.38 -24.08 13.77
C ALA A 441 21.71 -24.21 12.39
N ARG A 442 22.42 -23.86 11.31
CA ARG A 442 21.94 -24.03 9.93
C ARG A 442 21.59 -25.50 9.63
N LEU A 443 22.43 -26.45 10.04
CA LEU A 443 22.15 -27.88 9.87
C LEU A 443 20.94 -28.34 10.71
N ALA A 444 20.80 -27.82 11.93
CA ALA A 444 19.69 -28.18 12.82
C ALA A 444 18.34 -27.66 12.31
N TRP A 445 18.34 -26.58 11.54
CA TRP A 445 17.16 -25.96 10.92
C TRP A 445 17.07 -26.21 9.40
N ALA A 446 17.85 -27.13 8.84
CA ALA A 446 17.78 -27.47 7.43
C ALA A 446 16.42 -28.12 7.07
N ASP A 447 16.08 -28.11 5.79
CA ASP A 447 14.94 -28.88 5.31
C ASP A 447 15.12 -30.38 5.61
N GLY A 448 14.05 -31.05 6.02
CA GLY A 448 14.07 -32.44 6.49
C GLY A 448 14.74 -32.68 7.86
N ALA A 449 15.26 -31.64 8.54
CA ALA A 449 15.79 -31.80 9.90
C ALA A 449 14.65 -32.16 10.88
N PRO A 450 14.89 -33.06 11.86
CA PRO A 450 13.87 -33.56 12.78
C PRO A 450 13.56 -32.56 13.91
N VAL A 451 13.12 -31.36 13.54
CA VAL A 451 12.71 -30.31 14.48
C VAL A 451 11.30 -30.64 15.00
N PRO A 452 11.05 -30.63 16.33
CA PRO A 452 9.70 -30.79 16.88
C PRO A 452 8.73 -29.75 16.31
N ALA A 453 7.46 -30.11 16.12
CA ALA A 453 6.44 -29.20 15.60
C ALA A 453 6.29 -27.94 16.49
N ASP A 454 6.31 -28.14 17.81
CA ASP A 454 6.33 -27.09 18.81
C ASP A 454 7.65 -27.14 19.60
N VAL A 455 8.23 -25.97 19.83
CA VAL A 455 9.49 -25.82 20.54
C VAL A 455 9.36 -24.81 21.67
N ARG A 456 10.12 -25.03 22.74
CA ARG A 456 10.15 -24.11 23.88
C ARG A 456 11.23 -23.06 23.64
N VAL A 457 10.84 -21.80 23.74
CA VAL A 457 11.70 -20.60 23.64
C VAL A 457 11.51 -19.74 24.90
N PRO A 458 12.38 -18.75 25.17
CA PRO A 458 12.34 -17.99 26.44
C PRO A 458 10.99 -17.32 26.73
N TRP A 459 10.21 -17.02 25.70
CA TRP A 459 8.91 -16.37 25.79
C TRP A 459 7.71 -17.32 25.66
N GLY A 460 7.91 -18.65 25.57
CA GLY A 460 6.80 -19.60 25.56
C GLY A 460 7.04 -20.90 24.79
N LEU A 461 5.99 -21.71 24.70
CA LEU A 461 5.91 -22.83 23.77
C LEU A 461 5.28 -22.30 22.48
N VAL A 462 5.98 -22.43 21.34
CA VAL A 462 5.54 -21.87 20.06
C VAL A 462 5.82 -22.85 18.91
N PRO A 463 5.11 -22.73 17.77
CA PRO A 463 5.43 -23.49 16.57
C PRO A 463 6.87 -23.23 16.11
N ALA A 464 7.56 -24.25 15.62
CA ALA A 464 8.96 -24.16 15.20
C ALA A 464 9.26 -23.04 14.18
N PRO A 465 8.43 -22.78 13.15
CA PRO A 465 8.64 -21.65 12.24
C PRO A 465 8.59 -20.29 12.94
N VAL A 466 7.73 -20.13 13.96
CA VAL A 466 7.61 -18.90 14.74
C VAL A 466 8.85 -18.69 15.61
N ALA A 467 9.36 -19.77 16.22
CA ALA A 467 10.63 -19.72 16.95
C ALA A 467 11.79 -19.31 16.04
N LEU A 468 11.87 -19.88 14.84
CA LEU A 468 12.91 -19.57 13.86
C LEU A 468 12.85 -18.11 13.40
N ALA A 469 11.64 -17.58 13.15
CA ALA A 469 11.44 -16.17 12.82
C ALA A 469 11.96 -15.24 13.93
N GLY A 470 11.74 -15.59 15.20
CA GLY A 470 12.32 -14.87 16.33
C GLY A 470 13.86 -14.84 16.29
N PHE A 471 14.50 -15.95 15.93
CA PHE A 471 15.97 -15.97 15.78
C PHE A 471 16.48 -15.17 14.57
N VAL A 472 15.72 -15.12 13.47
CA VAL A 472 16.02 -14.23 12.33
C VAL A 472 16.04 -12.78 12.80
N LEU A 473 15.01 -12.36 13.53
CA LEU A 473 14.92 -11.00 14.06
C LEU A 473 16.10 -10.67 14.98
N GLU A 474 16.42 -11.53 15.95
CA GLU A 474 17.55 -11.34 16.87
C GLU A 474 18.88 -11.18 16.10
N LEU A 475 19.12 -12.05 15.12
CA LEU A 475 20.33 -12.01 14.30
C LEU A 475 20.44 -10.71 13.50
N VAL A 476 19.38 -10.32 12.80
CA VAL A 476 19.37 -9.14 11.93
C VAL A 476 19.53 -7.86 12.76
N ALA A 477 18.77 -7.72 13.85
CA ALA A 477 18.82 -6.54 14.71
C ALA A 477 20.21 -6.33 15.33
N HIS A 478 20.81 -7.40 15.88
CA HIS A 478 22.10 -7.31 16.55
C HIS A 478 23.30 -7.26 15.58
N THR A 479 23.15 -7.82 14.38
CA THR A 479 24.14 -7.61 13.31
C THR A 479 24.18 -6.16 12.87
N HIS A 480 23.01 -5.51 12.75
CA HIS A 480 22.92 -4.08 12.48
C HIS A 480 23.56 -3.23 13.60
N ASP A 481 23.36 -3.59 14.88
CA ASP A 481 24.01 -2.90 16.00
C ASP A 481 25.54 -2.92 15.87
N VAL A 482 26.13 -4.07 15.55
CA VAL A 482 27.60 -4.19 15.35
C VAL A 482 28.04 -3.39 14.12
N ALA A 483 27.37 -3.57 12.98
CA ALA A 483 27.70 -2.90 11.73
C ALA A 483 27.68 -1.37 11.87
N GLY A 484 26.69 -0.83 12.59
CA GLY A 484 26.62 0.59 12.93
C GLY A 484 27.80 1.05 13.77
N SER A 485 28.14 0.33 14.85
CA SER A 485 29.26 0.69 15.73
C SER A 485 30.64 0.67 15.06
N ILE A 486 30.84 -0.21 14.07
CA ILE A 486 32.09 -0.28 13.30
C ILE A 486 32.06 0.55 12.00
N GLY A 487 30.93 1.18 11.67
CA GLY A 487 30.77 2.01 10.47
C GLY A 487 30.78 1.22 9.16
N ARG A 488 30.26 -0.02 9.17
CA ARG A 488 30.24 -0.95 8.03
C ARG A 488 28.80 -1.34 7.64
N THR A 489 27.89 -0.36 7.57
CA THR A 489 26.46 -0.59 7.29
C THR A 489 26.20 -1.05 5.85
N GLU A 490 27.15 -0.89 4.93
CA GLU A 490 27.08 -1.41 3.57
C GLU A 490 27.16 -2.94 3.48
N LEU A 491 27.48 -3.61 4.60
CA LEU A 491 27.44 -5.08 4.72
C LEU A 491 26.04 -5.63 5.03
N LEU A 492 25.05 -4.76 5.22
CA LEU A 492 23.68 -5.14 5.57
C LEU A 492 22.82 -5.36 4.32
N ASP A 493 21.95 -6.38 4.37
CA ASP A 493 20.97 -6.68 3.32
C ASP A 493 19.60 -6.08 3.69
N ASP A 494 19.10 -5.13 2.90
CA ASP A 494 17.81 -4.47 3.14
C ASP A 494 16.61 -5.42 3.05
N ARG A 495 16.73 -6.54 2.30
CA ARG A 495 15.69 -7.58 2.29
C ARG A 495 15.56 -8.23 3.66
N LEU A 496 16.69 -8.57 4.31
CA LEU A 496 16.70 -9.12 5.66
C LEU A 496 16.19 -8.11 6.69
N GLY A 497 16.52 -6.82 6.53
CA GLY A 497 15.97 -5.74 7.34
C GLY A 497 14.45 -5.64 7.22
N THR A 498 13.93 -5.76 6.00
CA THR A 498 12.48 -5.72 5.72
C THR A 498 11.76 -6.93 6.32
N ALA A 499 12.30 -8.13 6.13
CA ALA A 499 11.74 -9.35 6.72
C ALA A 499 11.74 -9.30 8.26
N ALA A 500 12.84 -8.85 8.87
CA ALA A 500 12.93 -8.72 10.32
C ALA A 500 11.95 -7.69 10.88
N LEU A 501 11.75 -6.55 10.21
CA LEU A 501 10.74 -5.57 10.60
C LEU A 501 9.33 -6.16 10.55
N GLY A 502 8.97 -6.87 9.46
CA GLY A 502 7.66 -7.55 9.37
C GLY A 502 7.46 -8.62 10.44
N ILE A 503 8.51 -9.39 10.77
CA ILE A 503 8.49 -10.35 11.88
C ILE A 503 8.26 -9.63 13.21
N ALA A 504 8.95 -8.52 13.46
CA ALA A 504 8.82 -7.75 14.69
C ALA A 504 7.41 -7.16 14.85
N GLU A 505 6.87 -6.55 13.80
CA GLU A 505 5.53 -5.97 13.80
C GLU A 505 4.44 -7.03 14.06
N ARG A 506 4.64 -8.26 13.56
CA ARG A 506 3.67 -9.36 13.68
C ARG A 506 3.75 -10.12 14.99
N PHE A 507 4.97 -10.39 15.50
CA PHE A 507 5.20 -11.37 16.55
C PHE A 507 5.72 -10.83 17.88
N LEU A 508 6.12 -9.55 17.98
CA LEU A 508 6.52 -8.93 19.25
C LEU A 508 5.33 -8.22 19.92
N PRO A 509 4.73 -8.82 20.98
CA PRO A 509 3.67 -8.17 21.74
C PRO A 509 4.19 -6.88 22.39
N ALA A 510 3.32 -5.89 22.55
CA ALA A 510 3.66 -4.65 23.25
C ALA A 510 4.22 -4.88 24.66
N ALA A 511 3.82 -5.97 25.33
CA ALA A 511 4.30 -6.36 26.65
C ALA A 511 5.79 -6.78 26.69
N LEU A 512 6.40 -7.13 25.56
CA LEU A 512 7.85 -7.39 25.45
C LEU A 512 8.65 -6.14 25.03
N ARG A 513 7.96 -5.00 24.85
CA ARG A 513 8.51 -3.69 24.42
C ARG A 513 8.21 -2.60 25.46
N SER A 514 8.68 -2.80 26.69
CA SER A 514 8.47 -1.90 27.84
C SER A 514 9.73 -1.75 28.69
N ASP A 515 9.77 -0.75 29.57
CA ASP A 515 10.91 -0.56 30.48
C ASP A 515 11.20 -1.81 31.32
N GLY A 516 12.42 -2.34 31.21
CA GLY A 516 12.85 -3.57 31.87
C GLY A 516 12.54 -4.88 31.13
N ALA A 517 11.97 -4.82 29.91
CA ALA A 517 11.74 -5.97 29.03
C ALA A 517 12.93 -6.21 28.06
N ALA A 518 12.77 -7.16 27.12
CA ALA A 518 13.81 -7.50 26.12
C ALA A 518 14.09 -6.36 25.13
N PHE A 519 13.08 -5.52 24.84
CA PHE A 519 13.21 -4.33 24.01
C PHE A 519 12.56 -3.12 24.71
N ALA A 520 13.05 -1.92 24.41
CA ALA A 520 12.43 -0.67 24.86
C ALA A 520 11.18 -0.34 24.02
N GLY A 521 10.40 0.65 24.48
CA GLY A 521 9.24 1.15 23.73
C GLY A 521 9.66 1.82 22.41
N PRO A 522 8.85 1.72 21.32
CA PRO A 522 9.22 2.27 20.01
C PRO A 522 9.50 3.77 20.06
N VAL A 523 10.49 4.21 19.29
CA VAL A 523 10.78 5.63 19.07
C VAL A 523 10.31 6.05 17.67
N GLN A 524 10.04 7.34 17.49
CA GLN A 524 9.63 7.88 16.19
C GLN A 524 10.85 8.05 15.29
N VAL A 525 10.73 7.64 14.03
CA VAL A 525 11.70 7.94 12.97
C VAL A 525 10.97 8.46 11.73
N PRO A 526 11.64 9.27 10.88
CA PRO A 526 11.03 9.71 9.63
C PRO A 526 10.56 8.52 8.77
N PRO A 527 9.44 8.64 8.03
CA PRO A 527 8.99 7.60 7.11
C PRO A 527 10.01 7.25 6.01
N THR A 528 10.88 8.20 5.66
CA THR A 528 11.99 8.03 4.71
C THR A 528 13.23 7.34 5.29
N ALA A 529 13.20 7.00 6.59
CA ALA A 529 14.31 6.30 7.22
C ALA A 529 14.47 4.91 6.58
N GLY A 530 15.71 4.54 6.28
CA GLY A 530 16.04 3.21 5.78
C GLY A 530 15.51 2.10 6.69
N VAL A 531 15.32 0.90 6.14
CA VAL A 531 14.61 -0.18 6.83
C VAL A 531 15.20 -0.54 8.20
N TYR A 532 16.53 -0.49 8.33
CA TYR A 532 17.22 -0.75 9.58
C TYR A 532 17.03 0.34 10.64
N ALA A 533 16.85 1.59 10.23
CA ALA A 533 16.49 2.68 11.14
C ALA A 533 15.04 2.51 11.64
N ARG A 534 14.12 2.11 10.77
CA ARG A 534 12.74 1.75 11.15
C ARG A 534 12.67 0.54 12.08
N LEU A 535 13.46 -0.50 11.81
CA LEU A 535 13.59 -1.67 12.69
C LEU A 535 14.14 -1.28 14.07
N ALA A 536 15.25 -0.54 14.12
CA ALA A 536 15.83 -0.06 15.37
C ALA A 536 14.82 0.78 16.17
N ALA A 537 14.11 1.66 15.48
CA ALA A 537 13.08 2.50 16.08
C ALA A 537 11.92 1.68 16.68
N PHE A 538 11.44 0.67 15.95
CA PHE A 538 10.41 -0.25 16.42
C PHE A 538 10.84 -1.04 17.67
N LEU A 539 12.13 -1.37 17.75
CA LEU A 539 12.75 -2.05 18.90
C LEU A 539 13.18 -1.08 20.03
N GLY A 540 12.79 0.20 19.93
CA GLY A 540 12.99 1.23 20.95
C GLY A 540 14.41 1.80 21.04
N ARG A 541 15.14 1.76 19.93
CA ARG A 541 16.53 2.25 19.83
C ARG A 541 16.57 3.52 18.96
N ALA A 542 17.15 4.59 19.48
CA ALA A 542 17.47 5.77 18.68
C ALA A 542 18.82 5.55 17.96
N GLN A 543 18.89 5.88 16.67
CA GLN A 543 20.20 5.95 16.00
C GLN A 543 21.01 7.10 16.61
N ARG A 544 22.30 6.84 16.87
CA ARG A 544 23.25 7.84 17.39
C ARG A 544 24.00 8.51 16.26
#